data_AF-A0A939NWH2-F1
#
_entry.id   AF-A0A939NWH2-F1
#
_cell.length_a   1.000
_cell.length_b   1.000
_cell.length_c   1.000
_cell.angle_alpha   90.00
_cell.angle_beta   90.00
_cell.angle_gamma   90.00
#
_symmetry.space_group_name_H-M   'P 1'
#
loop_
_entity.id
_entity.type
_entity.pdbx_description
1 polymer ?
#
loop_
_entity_poly.entity_id
_entity_poly.type
_entity_poly.pdbx_seq_one_letter_code
_entity_poly.pdbx_strand_id
1 'polypeptide(L)'
;MNTIGTDQLEPNRFYWARRLPAKGTSISEPSDIEVVQISTVFGAACEFWTVAVVGSDERFDLSAFEFFQKVPSPPIAEARRPNLVSGAKSVATF
;
A
#
# COMPACT_ATOMS: atom_id res chain seq x y z
N MET A 1 6.80 4.98 19.57
CA MET A 1 6.40 5.29 18.17
C MET A 1 4.97 5.77 18.21
N ASN A 2 4.64 6.88 17.56
CA ASN A 2 3.25 7.30 17.42
C ASN A 2 2.59 6.40 16.38
N THR A 3 1.39 5.93 16.67
CA THR A 3 0.58 5.13 15.74
C THR A 3 -0.29 6.03 14.90
N ILE A 4 -0.62 5.56 13.70
CA ILE A 4 -1.53 6.23 12.77
C ILE A 4 -2.93 5.66 13.00
N GLY A 5 -3.90 6.54 13.28
CA GLY A 5 -5.31 6.17 13.37
C GLY A 5 -5.88 5.74 12.01
N THR A 6 -6.89 4.88 12.01
CA THR A 6 -7.52 4.41 10.77
C THR A 6 -8.16 5.54 9.94
N ASP A 7 -8.52 6.63 10.59
CA ASP A 7 -9.04 7.87 10.02
C ASP A 7 -7.98 8.68 9.24
N GLN A 8 -6.70 8.42 9.48
CA GLN A 8 -5.56 9.08 8.81
C GLN A 8 -4.97 8.23 7.67
N LEU A 9 -5.53 7.05 7.43
CA LEU A 9 -5.11 6.19 6.35
C LEU A 9 -5.58 6.75 5.00
N GLU A 10 -4.78 6.53 3.98
CA GLU A 10 -5.11 6.90 2.61
C GLU A 10 -5.39 5.64 1.77
N PRO A 11 -6.34 5.72 0.82
CA PRO A 11 -6.67 4.60 -0.04
C PRO A 11 -5.51 4.27 -0.97
N ASN A 12 -5.25 2.98 -1.19
CA ASN A 12 -4.22 2.47 -2.11
C ASN A 12 -2.81 2.99 -1.79
N ARG A 13 -2.51 3.18 -0.49
CA ARG A 13 -1.18 3.53 0.03
C ARG A 13 -0.60 2.40 0.85
N PHE A 14 0.73 2.45 0.97
CA PHE A 14 1.50 1.48 1.73
C PHE A 14 1.89 2.04 3.09
N TYR A 15 1.87 1.20 4.12
CA TYR A 15 2.21 1.55 5.49
C TYR A 15 3.06 0.46 6.12
N TRP A 16 3.96 0.85 7.00
CA TRP A 16 4.55 -0.04 7.99
C TRP A 16 3.51 -0.33 9.06
N ALA A 17 3.17 -1.60 9.23
CA ALA A 17 2.17 -2.03 10.19
C ALA A 17 2.64 -3.29 10.90
N ARG A 18 2.06 -3.53 12.08
CA ARG A 18 2.21 -4.78 12.82
C ARG A 18 0.85 -5.42 12.96
N ARG A 19 0.77 -6.70 12.64
CA ARG A 19 -0.43 -7.48 12.90
C ARG A 19 -0.64 -7.67 14.39
N LEU A 20 -1.85 -7.43 14.87
CA LEU A 20 -2.21 -7.70 16.26
C LEU A 20 -2.52 -9.18 16.42
N PRO A 21 -2.13 -9.81 17.54
CA PRO A 21 -2.50 -11.19 17.82
C PRO A 21 -4.02 -11.32 17.88
N ALA A 22 -4.54 -12.41 17.32
CA ALA A 22 -5.97 -12.69 17.39
C ALA A 22 -6.41 -12.82 18.85
N LYS A 23 -7.58 -12.27 19.19
CA LYS A 23 -8.15 -12.39 20.54
C LYS A 23 -8.26 -13.87 20.91
N GLY A 24 -7.55 -14.28 21.96
CA GLY A 24 -7.53 -15.65 22.47
C GLY A 24 -6.28 -16.45 22.12
N THR A 25 -5.35 -15.89 21.34
CA THR A 25 -4.05 -16.52 21.08
C THR A 25 -2.98 -15.85 21.95
N SER A 26 -2.49 -16.58 22.96
CA SER A 26 -1.33 -16.18 23.75
C SER A 26 -0.06 -16.39 22.92
N ILE A 27 0.15 -15.56 21.90
CA ILE A 27 1.44 -15.50 21.22
C ILE A 27 2.31 -14.57 22.07
N SER A 28 3.33 -15.14 22.71
CA SER A 28 4.25 -14.44 23.60
C SER A 28 5.17 -13.46 22.87
N GLU A 29 5.24 -13.53 21.54
CA GLU A 29 6.11 -12.71 20.71
C GLU A 29 5.30 -11.67 19.94
N PRO A 30 5.70 -10.38 19.94
CA PRO A 30 5.08 -9.37 19.11
C PRO A 30 5.29 -9.75 17.64
N SER A 31 4.21 -9.69 16.83
CA SER A 31 4.34 -9.91 15.39
C SER A 31 5.32 -8.91 14.77
N ASP A 32 6.03 -9.35 13.74
CA ASP A 32 6.98 -8.51 13.01
C ASP A 32 6.29 -7.31 12.35
N ILE A 33 7.06 -6.25 12.15
CA ILE A 33 6.61 -5.08 11.40
C ILE A 33 6.81 -5.37 9.91
N GLU A 34 5.73 -5.26 9.14
CA GLU A 34 5.71 -5.55 7.71
C GLU A 34 5.12 -4.38 6.90
N VAL A 35 5.34 -4.39 5.59
CA VAL A 35 4.73 -3.43 4.67
C VAL A 35 3.39 -3.99 4.21
N VAL A 36 2.33 -3.22 4.43
CA VAL A 36 0.97 -3.56 3.99
C VAL A 36 0.38 -2.48 3.10
N GLN A 37 -0.62 -2.82 2.30
CA GLN A 37 -1.36 -1.90 1.46
C GLN A 37 -2.80 -1.71 1.98
N ILE A 38 -3.26 -0.46 2.04
CA ILE A 38 -4.68 -0.16 2.23
C ILE A 38 -5.41 -0.40 0.91
N SER A 39 -6.26 -1.41 0.87
CA SER A 39 -7.01 -1.83 -0.32
C SER A 39 -8.45 -1.31 -0.26
N THR A 40 -8.89 -0.73 -1.37
CA THR A 40 -10.28 -0.26 -1.56
C THR A 40 -11.10 -1.21 -2.44
N VAL A 41 -10.70 -2.48 -2.54
CA VAL A 41 -11.31 -3.45 -3.47
C VAL A 41 -12.80 -3.69 -3.17
N PHE A 42 -13.21 -3.62 -1.91
CA PHE A 42 -14.61 -3.84 -1.50
C PHE A 42 -15.46 -2.55 -1.47
N GLY A 43 -14.83 -1.38 -1.62
CA GLY A 43 -15.56 -0.12 -1.59
C GLY A 43 -14.65 1.09 -1.43
N ALA A 44 -15.14 2.24 -1.90
CA ALA A 44 -14.43 3.51 -1.79
C ALA A 44 -14.55 4.15 -0.39
N ALA A 45 -15.64 3.88 0.35
CA ALA A 45 -15.81 4.38 1.71
C ALA A 45 -14.85 3.67 2.67
N CYS A 46 -14.32 4.42 3.65
CA CYS A 46 -13.27 3.95 4.56
C CYS A 46 -13.69 2.74 5.41
N GLU A 47 -14.99 2.55 5.64
CA GLU A 47 -15.55 1.39 6.34
C GLU A 47 -15.35 0.06 5.59
N PHE A 48 -15.15 0.12 4.26
CA PHE A 48 -14.93 -1.06 3.42
C PHE A 48 -13.44 -1.31 3.10
N TRP A 49 -12.54 -0.48 3.64
CA TRP A 49 -11.12 -0.64 3.36
C TRP A 49 -10.55 -1.83 4.13
N THR A 50 -9.61 -2.53 3.50
CA THR A 50 -8.94 -3.70 4.06
C THR A 50 -7.43 -3.55 3.97
N VAL A 51 -6.70 -4.35 4.73
CA VAL A 51 -5.25 -4.46 4.67
C VAL A 51 -4.89 -5.65 3.79
N ALA A 52 -4.16 -5.40 2.70
CA ALA A 52 -3.56 -6.45 1.88
C ALA A 52 -2.09 -6.61 2.27
N VAL A 53 -1.69 -7.85 2.59
CA VAL A 53 -0.30 -8.18 2.92
C VAL A 53 0.50 -8.32 1.63
N VAL A 54 1.63 -7.62 1.52
CA VAL A 54 2.45 -7.65 0.31
C VAL A 54 3.05 -9.05 0.12
N GLY A 55 2.76 -9.67 -1.02
CA GLY A 55 3.21 -11.03 -1.32
C GLY A 55 2.22 -12.14 -0.91
N SER A 56 1.10 -11.78 -0.28
CA SER A 56 -0.04 -12.65 -0.05
C SER A 56 -1.29 -12.11 -0.77
N ASP A 57 -2.29 -12.96 -1.02
CA ASP A 57 -3.62 -12.53 -1.47
C ASP A 57 -4.60 -12.35 -0.28
N GLU A 58 -4.11 -12.59 0.94
CA GLU A 58 -4.89 -12.42 2.16
C GLU A 58 -5.20 -10.94 2.42
N ARG A 59 -6.44 -10.72 2.87
CA ARG A 59 -6.97 -9.40 3.24
C ARG A 59 -7.56 -9.47 4.63
N PHE A 60 -7.30 -8.43 5.41
CA PHE A 60 -7.71 -8.34 6.81
C PHE A 60 -8.37 -7.01 7.10
N ASP A 61 -9.10 -6.94 8.21
CA ASP A 61 -9.66 -5.68 8.70
C ASP A 61 -8.55 -4.72 9.16
N LEU A 62 -8.79 -3.41 9.02
CA LEU A 62 -7.87 -2.38 9.51
C LEU A 62 -7.60 -2.52 11.02
N SER A 63 -8.61 -2.97 11.79
CA SER A 63 -8.51 -3.15 13.25
C SER A 63 -7.62 -4.32 13.66
N ALA A 64 -7.25 -5.20 12.74
CA ALA A 64 -6.31 -6.29 12.99
C ALA A 64 -4.84 -5.82 12.95
N PHE A 65 -4.59 -4.53 12.66
CA PHE A 65 -3.26 -3.97 12.47
C PHE A 65 -3.06 -2.69 13.28
N GLU A 66 -1.83 -2.50 13.73
CA GLU A 66 -1.33 -1.25 14.27
C GLU A 66 -0.43 -0.58 13.21
N PHE A 67 -0.75 0.65 12.80
CA PHE A 67 -0.04 1.36 11.76
C PHE A 67 0.97 2.35 12.34
N PHE A 68 2.17 2.43 11.76
CA PHE A 68 3.26 3.28 12.27
C PHE A 68 3.61 4.43 11.35
N GLN A 69 3.94 4.14 10.08
CA GLN A 69 4.42 5.16 9.15
C GLN A 69 3.99 4.82 7.72
N LYS A 70 3.55 5.85 6.98
CA LYS A 70 3.32 5.74 5.54
C LYS A 70 4.65 5.47 4.82
N VAL A 71 4.65 4.50 3.92
CA VAL A 71 5.79 4.25 3.03
C VAL A 71 5.81 5.37 1.98
N PRO A 72 6.94 6.09 1.82
CA PRO A 72 7.04 7.13 0.83
C PRO A 72 6.87 6.55 -0.56
N SER A 73 6.11 7.23 -1.41
CA SER A 73 6.08 6.89 -2.83
C SER A 73 7.49 7.06 -3.40
N PRO A 74 7.90 6.17 -4.32
CA PRO A 74 9.15 6.38 -5.03
C PRO A 74 9.10 7.76 -5.70
N PRO A 75 10.25 8.45 -5.83
CA PRO A 75 10.30 9.72 -6.52
C PRO A 75 9.69 9.53 -7.90
N ILE A 76 8.70 10.36 -8.23
CA ILE A 76 8.14 10.42 -9.57
C ILE A 76 9.34 10.68 -10.48
N ALA A 77 9.58 9.80 -11.44
CA ALA A 77 10.60 10.04 -12.45
C ALA A 77 10.14 11.23 -13.31
N GLU A 78 10.41 12.46 -12.86
CA GLU A 78 10.23 13.67 -13.66
C GLU A 78 11.19 13.73 -14.85
N ALA A 79 12.08 12.74 -14.99
CA ALA A 79 12.81 12.50 -16.21
C ALA A 79 11.85 11.94 -17.29
N ARG A 80 11.11 12.84 -17.94
CA ARG A 80 10.65 12.71 -19.32
C ARG A 80 11.75 11.98 -20.08
N ARG A 81 11.57 10.68 -20.38
CA ARG A 81 12.52 9.89 -21.16
C ARG A 81 12.73 10.65 -22.48
N PRO A 82 13.89 11.29 -22.72
CA PRO A 82 14.10 12.05 -23.96
C PRO A 82 14.03 11.12 -25.18
N ASN A 83 14.29 9.83 -24.96
CA ASN A 83 14.43 8.80 -25.98
C ASN A 83 13.09 8.24 -26.50
N LEU A 84 11.94 8.73 -26.01
CA LEU A 84 10.63 8.28 -26.52
C LEU A 84 10.08 9.15 -27.66
N VAL A 85 10.89 10.06 -28.23
CA VAL A 85 10.50 10.91 -29.38
C VAL A 85 11.55 10.84 -30.49
N SER A 86 11.69 9.68 -31.14
CA SER A 86 12.23 9.59 -32.51
C SER A 86 11.98 8.19 -33.06
N GLY A 87 10.81 7.97 -33.63
CA GLY A 87 10.50 6.71 -34.31
C GLY A 87 9.24 6.71 -35.18
N ALA A 88 8.50 7.81 -35.22
CA ALA A 88 7.35 7.96 -36.12
C ALA A 88 7.58 9.14 -37.07
N LYS A 89 8.48 8.97 -38.04
CA LYS A 89 8.26 9.58 -39.35
C LYS A 89 7.96 8.47 -40.33
N SER A 90 6.66 8.34 -40.54
CA SER A 90 6.01 7.62 -41.62
C SER A 90 6.69 7.93 -42.95
N VAL A 91 6.84 6.87 -43.75
CA VAL A 91 7.10 6.88 -45.18
C VAL A 91 6.23 7.93 -45.87
N ALA A 92 6.87 8.81 -46.65
CA ALA A 92 6.21 9.55 -47.72
C ALA A 92 7.10 9.51 -48.97
N THR A 93 6.65 8.70 -49.92
CA THR A 93 6.73 8.83 -51.38
C THR A 93 7.49 10.05 -51.93
N PHE A 94 8.49 9.82 -52.78
CA PHE A 94 8.48 10.14 -54.23
C PHE A 94 9.47 9.22 -54.95
#